data_AF-A0A6C0EU37-F1
#
_entry.id   AF-A0A6C0EU37-F1
#
_cell.length_a   1.000
_cell.length_b   1.000
_cell.length_c   1.000
_cell.angle_alpha   90.00
_cell.angle_beta   90.00
_cell.angle_gamma   90.00
#
_symmetry.space_group_name_H-M   'P 1'
#
loop_
_entity.id
_entity.type
_entity.pdbx_description
1 polymer ?
#
loop_
_entity_poly.entity_id
_entity_poly.type
_entity_poly.pdbx_seq_one_letter_code
_entity_poly.pdbx_strand_id
1 'polypeptide(L)'
;MAFTRFHDDPCRVAKQLQQSTDQGRWILNVPGNGDKPSYMADPQVRIQTWGGNLMTNSINLESELKGVNRPLSKDCLGKDQYQKYNVPTQAIQYPTNTSMFTEESRTIMPAWTARDLEQVNWYMLPLNPQENTCMSFENNLSTRILEKDNFVAQVPCTFINPTNYLPLPSTPVKGKYIGGTELCTSDNSCDAIRSKRILKKAM
;
A
#
# COMPACT_ATOMS: atom_id res chain seq x y z
N MET A 1 58.26 -42.28 -36.47
CA MET A 1 57.10 -41.49 -36.91
C MET A 1 56.90 -40.36 -35.93
N ALA A 2 57.08 -39.11 -36.36
CA ALA A 2 56.96 -37.95 -35.49
C ALA A 2 55.47 -37.69 -35.18
N PHE A 3 55.12 -37.66 -33.90
CA PHE A 3 53.77 -37.36 -33.40
C PHE A 3 53.46 -35.88 -33.64
N THR A 4 53.03 -35.51 -34.85
CA THR A 4 52.58 -34.14 -35.21
C THR A 4 51.08 -33.97 -35.06
N ARG A 5 50.41 -34.82 -34.27
CA ARG A 5 48.98 -34.67 -34.00
C ARG A 5 48.78 -33.56 -32.98
N PHE A 6 48.33 -32.41 -33.48
CA PHE A 6 47.96 -31.24 -32.69
C PHE A 6 46.89 -31.51 -31.60
N HIS A 7 46.26 -32.68 -31.61
CA HIS A 7 45.37 -33.15 -30.55
C HIS A 7 46.13 -33.63 -29.30
N ASP A 8 47.27 -34.28 -29.50
CA ASP A 8 48.01 -35.00 -28.45
C ASP A 8 49.08 -34.10 -27.78
N ASP A 9 49.06 -32.79 -28.06
CA ASP A 9 49.91 -31.80 -27.38
C ASP A 9 49.54 -31.79 -25.88
N PRO A 10 50.51 -31.97 -24.96
CA PRO A 10 50.27 -31.99 -23.52
C PRO A 10 49.48 -30.77 -23.02
N CYS A 11 49.71 -29.57 -23.58
CA CYS A 11 48.98 -28.36 -23.20
C CYS A 11 47.49 -28.46 -23.53
N ARG A 12 47.14 -29.12 -24.63
CA ARG A 12 45.76 -29.27 -25.09
C ARG A 12 45.00 -30.33 -24.32
N VAL A 13 45.65 -31.47 -24.07
CA VAL A 13 45.13 -32.53 -23.20
C VAL A 13 44.85 -31.96 -21.80
N ALA A 14 45.78 -31.18 -21.24
CA ALA A 14 45.58 -30.50 -19.96
C ALA A 14 44.38 -29.55 -20.00
N LYS A 15 44.22 -28.76 -21.07
CA LYS A 15 43.09 -27.84 -21.22
C LYS A 15 41.75 -28.54 -21.37
N GLN A 16 41.70 -29.66 -22.09
CA GLN A 16 40.48 -30.45 -22.26
C GLN A 16 40.06 -31.11 -20.93
N LEU A 17 41.02 -31.68 -20.20
CA LEU A 17 40.79 -32.21 -18.85
C LEU A 17 40.30 -31.11 -17.90
N GLN A 18 40.93 -29.93 -17.95
CA GLN A 18 40.48 -28.77 -17.20
C GLN A 18 39.01 -28.43 -17.53
N GLN A 19 38.66 -28.24 -18.80
CA GLN A 19 37.29 -27.89 -19.21
C GLN A 19 36.25 -28.94 -18.80
N SER A 20 36.62 -30.23 -18.85
CA SER A 20 35.74 -31.33 -18.44
C SER A 20 35.54 -31.40 -16.92
N THR A 21 36.53 -31.00 -16.12
CA THR A 21 36.51 -31.13 -14.65
C THR A 21 36.14 -29.83 -13.95
N ASP A 22 36.29 -28.67 -14.60
CA ASP A 22 36.10 -27.34 -14.01
C ASP A 22 34.68 -27.16 -13.46
N GLN A 23 33.65 -27.70 -14.11
CA GLN A 23 32.27 -27.62 -13.61
C GLN A 23 32.08 -28.34 -12.27
N GLY A 24 32.62 -29.57 -12.16
CA GLY A 24 32.58 -30.35 -10.92
C GLY A 24 33.46 -29.73 -9.83
N ARG A 25 34.66 -29.25 -10.21
CA ARG A 25 35.55 -28.51 -9.30
C ARG A 25 34.89 -27.26 -8.76
N TRP A 26 34.16 -26.51 -9.60
CA TRP A 26 33.43 -25.33 -9.16
C TRP A 26 32.43 -25.69 -8.07
N ILE A 27 31.60 -26.72 -8.27
CA ILE A 27 30.59 -27.19 -7.29
C ILE A 27 31.24 -27.62 -5.97
N LEU A 28 32.38 -28.33 -6.03
CA LEU A 28 33.09 -28.82 -4.84
C LEU A 28 33.86 -27.72 -4.11
N ASN A 29 34.32 -26.69 -4.83
CA ASN A 29 35.10 -25.59 -4.29
C ASN A 29 34.23 -24.39 -3.90
N VAL A 30 32.90 -24.43 -4.09
CA VAL A 30 32.03 -23.37 -3.58
C VAL A 30 32.18 -23.36 -2.06
N PRO A 31 32.65 -22.25 -1.46
CA PRO A 31 32.73 -22.16 -0.01
C PRO A 31 31.32 -22.32 0.56
N GLY A 32 31.14 -23.31 1.43
CA GLY A 32 29.88 -23.52 2.14
C GLY A 32 29.63 -22.47 3.22
N ASN A 33 28.51 -22.59 3.94
CA ASN A 33 28.13 -21.70 5.03
C ASN A 33 28.99 -21.82 6.32
N GLY A 34 30.13 -22.52 6.26
CA GLY A 34 30.99 -22.83 7.41
C GLY A 34 30.42 -23.90 8.32
N ASP A 35 31.17 -24.33 9.35
CA ASP A 35 30.77 -25.45 10.22
C ASP A 35 29.61 -25.12 11.17
N LYS A 36 29.44 -23.83 11.51
CA LYS A 36 28.42 -23.34 12.46
C LYS A 36 27.76 -22.06 11.93
N PRO A 37 26.92 -22.15 10.89
CA PRO A 37 26.17 -21.01 10.40
C PRO A 37 25.19 -20.52 11.47
N SER A 38 24.90 -19.22 11.45
CA SER A 38 23.84 -18.66 12.28
C SER A 38 22.48 -19.02 11.68
N TYR A 39 21.56 -19.52 12.51
CA TYR A 39 20.17 -19.72 12.14
C TYR A 39 19.52 -18.35 11.91
N MET A 40 19.04 -18.12 10.69
CA MET A 40 18.37 -16.89 10.32
C MET A 40 16.89 -16.99 10.75
N ALA A 41 16.49 -16.19 11.73
CA ALA A 41 15.10 -16.20 12.22
C ALA A 41 14.14 -15.40 11.32
N ASP A 42 14.64 -14.59 10.39
CA ASP A 42 13.83 -13.84 9.44
C ASP A 42 13.21 -14.80 8.39
N PRO A 43 11.88 -14.93 8.32
CA PRO A 43 11.21 -15.85 7.40
C PRO A 43 11.27 -15.40 5.93
N GLN A 44 11.66 -14.15 5.65
CA GLN A 44 11.84 -13.68 4.28
C GLN A 44 13.16 -14.12 3.67
N VAL A 45 14.14 -14.46 4.52
CA VAL A 45 15.43 -14.98 4.09
C VAL A 45 15.30 -16.46 3.80
N ARG A 46 15.30 -16.82 2.52
CA ARG A 46 15.34 -18.23 2.09
C ARG A 46 16.76 -18.75 2.07
N ILE A 47 17.00 -19.80 2.84
CA ILE A 47 18.27 -20.52 2.87
C ILE A 47 18.42 -21.29 1.54
N GLN A 48 19.52 -21.07 0.82
CA GLN A 48 19.82 -21.77 -0.43
C GLN A 48 20.46 -23.15 -0.21
N THR A 49 21.19 -23.29 0.89
CA THR A 49 21.93 -24.51 1.28
C THR A 49 21.37 -25.05 2.59
N TRP A 50 22.23 -25.35 3.57
CA TRP A 50 21.81 -25.78 4.89
C TRP A 50 21.88 -24.60 5.88
N GLY A 51 21.01 -24.58 6.89
CA GLY A 51 20.82 -23.41 7.75
C GLY A 51 20.78 -23.74 9.23
N GLY A 52 21.75 -24.51 9.72
CA GLY A 52 21.90 -24.77 11.15
C GLY A 52 20.82 -25.67 11.76
N ASN A 53 20.39 -26.72 11.05
CA ASN A 53 19.39 -27.68 11.56
C ASN A 53 19.94 -29.12 11.66
N LEU A 54 21.26 -29.30 11.64
CA LEU A 54 21.86 -30.63 11.67
C LEU A 54 21.82 -31.25 13.08
N MET A 55 21.79 -32.58 13.10
CA MET A 55 21.96 -33.39 14.30
C MET A 55 23.31 -34.10 14.27
N THR A 56 23.79 -34.57 15.42
CA THR A 56 25.10 -35.23 15.56
C THR A 56 25.26 -36.48 14.69
N ASN A 57 24.16 -37.18 14.38
CA ASN A 57 24.14 -38.36 13.52
C ASN A 57 23.05 -38.22 12.45
N SER A 58 23.22 -37.21 11.59
CA SER A 58 22.25 -36.89 10.52
C SER A 58 22.10 -38.03 9.51
N ILE A 59 23.17 -38.72 9.13
CA ILE A 59 23.12 -39.77 8.09
C ILE A 59 22.23 -40.95 8.51
N ASN A 60 22.40 -41.46 9.73
CA ASN A 60 21.60 -42.58 10.20
C ASN A 60 20.15 -42.15 10.47
N LEU A 61 19.95 -40.94 11.00
CA LEU A 61 18.61 -40.37 11.19
C LEU A 61 17.87 -40.22 9.86
N GLU A 62 18.51 -39.70 8.82
CA GLU A 62 17.95 -39.63 7.47
C GLU A 62 17.61 -41.03 6.92
N SER A 63 18.48 -42.00 7.16
CA SER A 63 18.25 -43.40 6.74
C SER A 63 17.05 -44.02 7.47
N GLU A 64 16.87 -43.69 8.75
CA GLU A 64 15.71 -44.09 9.56
C GLU A 64 14.42 -43.44 9.07
N LEU A 65 14.43 -42.12 8.84
CA LEU A 65 13.27 -41.36 8.36
C LEU A 65 12.82 -41.84 6.98
N LYS A 66 13.78 -42.19 6.11
CA LYS A 66 13.52 -42.83 4.81
C LYS A 66 13.07 -44.28 4.94
N GLY A 67 13.16 -44.89 6.12
CA GLY A 67 12.78 -46.27 6.38
C GLY A 67 13.72 -47.30 5.75
N VAL A 68 14.96 -46.93 5.41
CA VAL A 68 15.95 -47.86 4.82
C VAL A 68 16.38 -48.92 5.83
N ASN A 69 16.28 -48.60 7.12
CA ASN A 69 16.64 -49.48 8.22
C ASN A 69 15.63 -50.62 8.50
N ARG A 70 14.48 -50.65 7.81
CA ARG A 70 13.45 -51.67 8.01
C ARG A 70 13.08 -52.37 6.70
N PRO A 71 12.93 -53.71 6.71
CA PRO A 71 12.44 -54.43 5.53
C PRO A 71 10.95 -54.14 5.31
N LEU A 72 10.54 -54.07 4.04
CA LEU A 72 9.14 -53.91 3.68
C LEU A 72 8.39 -55.23 3.95
N SER A 73 7.39 -55.21 4.83
CA SER A 73 6.52 -56.35 5.13
C SER A 73 5.05 -56.01 4.87
N LYS A 74 4.26 -56.98 4.43
CA LYS A 74 2.80 -56.84 4.24
C LYS A 74 2.04 -57.10 5.55
N ASP A 75 2.60 -57.92 6.42
CA ASP A 75 1.95 -58.38 7.64
C ASP A 75 1.84 -57.27 8.67
N CYS A 76 0.73 -57.25 9.41
CA CYS A 76 0.51 -56.31 10.52
C CYS A 76 1.31 -56.63 11.78
N LEU A 77 1.98 -57.77 11.82
CA LEU A 77 2.80 -58.20 12.95
C LEU A 77 4.04 -57.30 13.06
N GLY A 78 4.14 -56.54 14.16
CA GLY A 78 5.28 -55.66 14.44
C GLY A 78 5.23 -54.27 13.79
N LYS A 79 4.12 -53.88 13.15
CA LYS A 79 3.95 -52.53 12.54
C LYS A 79 4.13 -51.39 13.56
N ASP A 80 3.79 -51.64 14.81
CA ASP A 80 3.86 -50.63 15.88
C ASP A 80 5.23 -50.55 16.57
N GLN A 81 6.21 -51.39 16.19
CA GLN A 81 7.55 -51.40 16.78
C GLN A 81 8.50 -50.35 16.18
N TYR A 82 8.00 -49.16 15.86
CA TYR A 82 8.79 -48.10 15.22
C TYR A 82 9.98 -47.64 16.09
N GLN A 83 9.83 -47.66 17.42
CA GLN A 83 10.88 -47.23 18.36
C GLN A 83 12.12 -48.14 18.37
N LYS A 84 12.01 -49.37 17.86
CA LYS A 84 13.13 -50.33 17.82
C LYS A 84 14.28 -49.85 16.93
N TYR A 85 13.97 -48.99 15.97
CA TYR A 85 14.90 -48.53 14.96
C TYR A 85 15.37 -47.07 15.19
N ASN A 86 15.03 -46.51 16.34
CA ASN A 86 15.34 -45.13 16.70
C ASN A 86 16.85 -44.92 16.81
N VAL A 87 17.37 -43.94 16.08
CA VAL A 87 18.79 -43.63 16.05
C VAL A 87 19.14 -42.67 17.19
N PRO A 88 20.14 -42.97 18.04
CA PRO A 88 20.58 -42.06 19.08
C PRO A 88 21.22 -40.81 18.44
N THR A 89 20.56 -39.68 18.57
CA THR A 89 20.99 -38.39 18.00
C THR A 89 20.72 -37.25 18.98
N GLN A 90 21.46 -36.14 18.83
CA GLN A 90 21.24 -34.92 19.60
C GLN A 90 21.26 -33.71 18.64
N ALA A 91 20.44 -32.70 18.97
CA ALA A 91 20.40 -31.46 18.21
C ALA A 91 21.67 -30.64 18.44
N ILE A 92 22.34 -30.24 17.35
CA ILE A 92 23.50 -29.35 17.41
C ILE A 92 22.98 -27.92 17.66
N GLN A 93 23.62 -27.21 18.60
CA GLN A 93 23.27 -25.83 18.90
C GLN A 93 23.99 -24.87 17.94
N TYR A 94 23.22 -24.02 17.28
CA TYR A 94 23.71 -22.99 16.37
C TYR A 94 23.39 -21.60 16.92
N PRO A 95 24.25 -20.60 16.69
CA PRO A 95 23.91 -19.22 17.02
C PRO A 95 22.65 -18.82 16.25
N THR A 96 21.80 -17.99 16.85
CA THR A 96 20.59 -17.48 16.19
C THR A 96 20.78 -16.01 15.86
N ASN A 97 20.49 -15.63 14.62
CA ASN A 97 20.40 -14.24 14.21
C ASN A 97 18.94 -13.82 14.13
N THR A 98 18.56 -12.87 14.98
CA THR A 98 17.21 -12.30 15.06
C THR A 98 17.06 -10.99 14.27
N SER A 99 18.10 -10.54 13.56
CA SER A 99 18.01 -9.34 12.74
C SER A 99 17.00 -9.55 11.61
N MET A 100 15.89 -8.82 11.67
CA MET A 100 14.91 -8.75 10.59
C MET A 100 15.42 -7.73 9.57
N PHE A 101 15.66 -8.14 8.34
CA PHE A 101 16.11 -7.22 7.27
C PHE A 101 14.93 -6.58 6.55
N THR A 102 13.77 -7.21 6.67
CA THR A 102 12.56 -6.87 5.92
C THR A 102 11.35 -6.90 6.84
N GLU A 103 10.66 -5.76 6.94
CA GLU A 103 9.45 -5.63 7.73
C GLU A 103 8.22 -5.81 6.84
N GLU A 104 7.49 -6.90 7.05
CA GLU A 104 6.23 -7.18 6.35
C GLU A 104 5.12 -7.40 7.37
N SER A 105 4.02 -6.66 7.22
CA SER A 105 2.88 -6.73 8.13
C SER A 105 2.32 -8.15 8.26
N ARG A 106 2.29 -8.91 7.14
CA ARG A 106 1.82 -10.30 7.11
C ARG A 106 2.71 -11.27 7.90
N THR A 107 3.97 -10.92 8.08
CA THR A 107 4.97 -11.72 8.79
C THR A 107 4.98 -11.37 10.28
N ILE A 108 4.94 -10.07 10.60
CA ILE A 108 5.02 -9.55 11.97
C ILE A 108 3.68 -9.70 12.70
N MET A 109 2.57 -9.43 12.01
CA MET A 109 1.21 -9.46 12.56
C MET A 109 0.24 -10.06 11.51
N PRO A 110 0.25 -11.38 11.33
CA PRO A 110 -0.63 -12.03 10.37
C PRO A 110 -2.09 -11.81 10.74
N ALA A 111 -2.95 -11.60 9.74
CA ALA A 111 -4.34 -11.16 9.95
C ALA A 111 -5.17 -12.05 10.91
N TRP A 112 -4.82 -13.32 11.09
CA TRP A 112 -5.50 -14.20 12.03
C TRP A 112 -5.30 -13.77 13.49
N THR A 113 -4.14 -13.21 13.86
CA THR A 113 -3.90 -12.71 15.24
C THR A 113 -4.76 -11.51 15.59
N ALA A 114 -5.18 -10.72 14.58
CA ALA A 114 -6.09 -9.60 14.76
C ALA A 114 -7.58 -10.01 14.70
N ARG A 115 -7.90 -11.13 14.04
CA ARG A 115 -9.28 -11.65 13.94
C ARG A 115 -9.75 -12.36 15.20
N ASP A 116 -8.84 -13.03 15.91
CA ASP A 116 -9.17 -13.72 17.17
C ASP A 116 -9.35 -12.75 18.34
N LEU A 117 -8.98 -11.48 18.17
CA LEU A 117 -9.25 -10.44 19.15
C LEU A 117 -10.72 -10.01 19.08
N GLU A 118 -11.38 -10.01 20.24
CA GLU A 118 -12.74 -9.50 20.36
C GLU A 118 -12.78 -8.02 19.94
N GLN A 119 -13.49 -7.72 18.85
CA GLN A 119 -13.71 -6.36 18.37
C GLN A 119 -14.85 -5.75 19.18
N VAL A 120 -14.55 -5.28 20.38
CA VAL A 120 -15.62 -4.85 21.28
C VAL A 120 -16.03 -3.40 21.06
N ASN A 121 -17.25 -3.25 20.55
CA ASN A 121 -17.91 -1.97 20.37
C ASN A 121 -18.88 -1.70 21.53
N TRP A 122 -18.34 -1.56 22.74
CA TRP A 122 -19.14 -1.31 23.96
C TRP A 122 -19.68 0.11 24.07
N TYR A 123 -19.34 1.03 23.16
CA TYR A 123 -19.78 2.40 23.28
C TYR A 123 -21.16 2.58 22.63
N MET A 124 -22.08 3.17 23.39
CA MET A 124 -23.32 3.68 22.83
C MET A 124 -22.98 4.91 21.98
N LEU A 125 -23.38 4.90 20.71
CA LEU A 125 -23.18 6.04 19.84
C LEU A 125 -23.90 7.27 20.44
N PRO A 126 -23.23 8.43 20.57
CA PRO A 126 -23.87 9.65 21.07
C PRO A 126 -25.01 10.15 20.19
N LEU A 127 -24.99 9.79 18.90
CA LEU A 127 -25.96 10.17 17.87
C LEU A 127 -26.40 8.94 17.09
N ASN A 128 -27.66 8.90 16.68
CA ASN A 128 -28.18 7.79 15.90
C ASN A 128 -27.62 7.87 14.46
N PRO A 129 -26.86 6.86 13.98
CA PRO A 129 -26.30 6.90 12.63
C PRO A 129 -27.36 6.89 11.53
N GLN A 130 -28.63 6.59 11.87
CA GLN A 130 -29.75 6.59 10.94
C GLN A 130 -30.49 7.94 10.83
N GLU A 131 -30.19 8.93 11.70
CA GLU A 131 -30.93 10.20 11.78
C GLU A 131 -30.92 11.01 10.48
N ASN A 132 -29.82 10.96 9.72
CA ASN A 132 -29.65 11.72 8.48
C ASN A 132 -29.53 10.82 7.24
N THR A 133 -30.18 9.66 7.26
CA THR A 133 -30.18 8.72 6.12
C THR A 133 -30.92 9.27 4.90
N CYS A 134 -31.95 10.09 5.13
CA CYS A 134 -32.72 10.73 4.07
C CYS A 134 -32.28 12.19 3.91
N MET A 135 -32.04 12.61 2.66
CA MET A 135 -31.84 14.02 2.35
C MET A 135 -33.15 14.79 2.57
N SER A 136 -33.10 15.96 3.20
CA SER A 136 -34.26 16.84 3.35
C SER A 136 -34.71 17.41 1.99
N PHE A 137 -35.96 17.85 1.91
CA PHE A 137 -36.52 18.45 0.70
C PHE A 137 -35.73 19.67 0.21
N GLU A 138 -35.15 20.44 1.13
CA GLU A 138 -34.33 21.62 0.84
C GLU A 138 -33.08 21.28 0.01
N ASN A 139 -32.52 20.08 0.19
CA ASN A 139 -31.33 19.63 -0.52
C ASN A 139 -31.59 19.32 -2.01
N ASN A 140 -32.86 19.17 -2.40
CA ASN A 140 -33.25 18.91 -3.78
C ASN A 140 -33.71 20.18 -4.53
N LEU A 141 -33.59 21.35 -3.91
CA LEU A 141 -33.94 22.61 -4.56
C LEU A 141 -32.80 23.07 -5.48
N SER A 142 -33.14 23.48 -6.70
CA SER A 142 -32.16 24.06 -7.62
C SER A 142 -31.82 25.48 -7.20
N THR A 143 -30.66 25.67 -6.58
CA THR A 143 -30.15 26.99 -6.17
C THR A 143 -30.12 27.96 -7.36
N ARG A 144 -29.78 27.49 -8.56
CA ARG A 144 -29.82 28.31 -9.78
C ARG A 144 -31.21 28.86 -10.10
N ILE A 145 -32.26 28.04 -9.96
CA ILE A 145 -33.64 28.47 -10.26
C ILE A 145 -34.07 29.50 -9.20
N LEU A 146 -33.79 29.23 -7.93
CA LEU A 146 -34.08 30.15 -6.83
C LEU A 146 -33.39 31.50 -6.99
N GLU A 147 -32.10 31.52 -7.35
CA GLU A 147 -31.35 32.75 -7.62
C GLU A 147 -31.95 33.51 -8.81
N LYS A 148 -32.29 32.79 -9.90
CA LYS A 148 -32.88 33.40 -11.10
C LYS A 148 -34.27 33.98 -10.82
N ASP A 149 -35.11 33.31 -10.03
CA ASP A 149 -36.46 33.77 -9.71
C ASP A 149 -36.46 34.91 -8.66
N ASN A 150 -35.49 34.92 -7.73
CA ASN A 150 -35.32 35.98 -6.73
C ASN A 150 -34.43 37.14 -7.18
N PHE A 151 -33.84 37.09 -8.38
CA PHE A 151 -32.93 38.13 -8.86
C PHE A 151 -33.68 39.42 -9.19
N VAL A 152 -33.36 40.48 -8.46
CA VAL A 152 -33.81 41.85 -8.75
C VAL A 152 -32.67 42.61 -9.41
N ALA A 153 -32.83 42.94 -10.69
CA ALA A 153 -31.82 43.66 -11.44
C ALA A 153 -31.64 45.09 -10.91
N GLN A 154 -30.42 45.43 -10.48
CA GLN A 154 -30.05 46.81 -10.18
C GLN A 154 -29.46 47.46 -11.42
N VAL A 155 -30.06 48.57 -11.86
CA VAL A 155 -29.50 49.37 -12.95
C VAL A 155 -28.26 50.07 -12.40
N PRO A 156 -27.06 49.89 -12.99
CA PRO A 156 -25.89 50.61 -12.54
C PRO A 156 -26.12 52.11 -12.77
N CYS A 157 -26.06 52.90 -11.69
CA CYS A 157 -26.07 54.35 -11.81
C CYS A 157 -24.82 54.77 -12.61
N THR A 158 -25.00 55.13 -13.86
CA THR A 158 -23.95 55.79 -14.62
C THR A 158 -23.78 57.20 -14.06
N PHE A 159 -22.59 57.49 -13.53
CA PHE A 159 -22.25 58.86 -13.15
C PHE A 159 -22.17 59.69 -14.43
N ILE A 160 -23.26 60.37 -14.77
CA ILE A 160 -23.24 61.42 -15.78
C ILE A 160 -22.52 62.61 -15.14
N ASN A 161 -21.23 62.77 -15.44
CA ASN A 161 -20.54 64.03 -15.16
C ASN A 161 -21.25 65.11 -16.00
N PRO A 162 -21.75 66.21 -15.38
CA PRO A 162 -22.58 67.21 -16.07
C PRO A 162 -21.83 68.04 -17.13
N THR A 163 -20.54 67.79 -17.34
CA THR A 163 -19.67 68.61 -18.20
C THR A 163 -19.22 67.93 -19.50
N ASN A 164 -19.55 66.66 -19.75
CA ASN A 164 -19.20 66.00 -21.01
C ASN A 164 -20.38 65.21 -21.58
N TYR A 165 -21.18 65.89 -22.40
CA TYR A 165 -22.22 65.26 -23.22
C TYR A 165 -21.56 64.54 -24.41
N LEU A 166 -21.45 63.22 -24.31
CA LEU A 166 -21.45 62.36 -25.50
C LEU A 166 -22.74 61.54 -25.44
N PRO A 167 -23.68 61.71 -26.39
CA PRO A 167 -24.87 60.88 -26.41
C PRO A 167 -24.46 59.43 -26.66
N LEU A 168 -24.84 58.52 -25.76
CA LEU A 168 -24.73 57.09 -26.02
C LEU A 168 -25.54 56.75 -27.29
N PRO A 169 -25.02 55.93 -28.22
CA PRO A 169 -25.66 55.64 -29.50
C PRO A 169 -26.74 54.56 -29.34
N SER A 170 -27.49 54.59 -28.25
CA SER A 170 -28.65 53.74 -28.06
C SER A 170 -29.86 54.63 -27.77
N THR A 171 -30.90 54.43 -28.57
CA THR A 171 -32.21 54.94 -28.23
C THR A 171 -32.64 54.28 -26.92
N PRO A 172 -33.03 55.04 -25.88
CA PRO A 172 -33.62 54.43 -24.70
C PRO A 172 -34.88 53.71 -25.15
N VAL A 173 -34.84 52.38 -25.16
CA VAL A 173 -36.02 51.56 -25.38
C VAL A 173 -36.94 51.85 -24.22
N LYS A 174 -37.95 52.70 -24.45
CA LYS A 174 -39.11 52.78 -23.56
C LYS A 174 -39.83 51.45 -23.71
N GLY A 175 -39.46 50.48 -22.87
CA GLY A 175 -40.25 49.28 -22.70
C GLY A 175 -41.70 49.72 -22.43
N LYS A 176 -42.65 49.20 -23.21
CA LYS A 176 -44.06 49.32 -22.83
C LYS A 176 -44.20 48.61 -21.49
N TYR A 177 -44.44 49.37 -20.44
CA TYR A 177 -44.78 48.84 -19.13
C TYR A 177 -46.01 47.93 -19.28
N ILE A 178 -45.84 46.63 -19.06
CA ILE A 178 -46.96 45.74 -18.78
C ILE A 178 -47.21 45.89 -17.28
N GLY A 179 -47.95 46.93 -16.90
CA GLY A 179 -48.40 47.17 -15.52
C GLY A 179 -48.02 48.53 -14.95
N GLY A 180 -48.86 49.55 -15.23
CA GLY A 180 -49.17 50.65 -14.32
C GLY A 180 -48.08 51.66 -13.92
N THR A 181 -48.51 52.89 -13.59
CA THR A 181 -47.67 54.06 -13.27
C THR A 181 -47.25 54.16 -11.79
N GLU A 182 -47.27 53.06 -11.02
CA GLU A 182 -47.23 53.13 -9.54
C GLU A 182 -46.00 52.47 -8.89
N LEU A 183 -44.81 52.52 -9.52
CA LEU A 183 -43.58 51.99 -8.91
C LEU A 183 -42.45 53.00 -8.70
N CYS A 184 -42.78 54.30 -8.69
CA CYS A 184 -41.91 55.33 -8.12
C CYS A 184 -42.73 56.18 -7.14
N THR A 185 -42.78 55.78 -5.86
CA THR A 185 -43.56 56.49 -4.83
C THR A 185 -42.81 57.64 -4.15
N SER A 186 -41.61 58.00 -4.61
CA SER A 186 -40.92 59.21 -4.15
C SER A 186 -40.10 59.87 -5.26
N ASP A 187 -40.26 61.19 -5.38
CA ASP A 187 -39.29 62.06 -6.06
C ASP A 187 -37.97 62.04 -5.27
N ASN A 188 -36.83 62.01 -5.97
CA ASN A 188 -35.44 61.91 -5.46
C ASN A 188 -34.86 60.52 -5.13
N SER A 189 -35.11 59.50 -5.95
CA SER A 189 -34.41 58.20 -5.85
C SER A 189 -32.94 58.22 -6.30
N CYS A 190 -32.41 59.37 -6.73
CA CYS A 190 -31.05 59.53 -7.25
C CYS A 190 -30.22 60.59 -6.52
N ASP A 191 -30.46 60.82 -5.22
CA ASP A 191 -29.66 61.80 -4.46
C ASP A 191 -28.30 61.22 -4.02
N ALA A 192 -27.24 62.02 -4.11
CA ALA A 192 -25.87 61.57 -3.86
C ALA A 192 -25.59 61.47 -2.35
N ILE A 193 -25.22 60.27 -1.87
CA ILE A 193 -24.88 60.04 -0.47
C ILE A 193 -23.62 60.84 -0.09
N ARG A 194 -23.78 61.92 0.68
CA ARG A 194 -22.65 62.63 1.30
C ARG A 194 -22.08 61.78 2.44
N SER A 195 -20.85 61.31 2.26
CA SER A 195 -20.05 60.63 3.30
C SER A 195 -19.96 61.47 4.59
N LYS A 196 -20.47 60.94 5.72
CA LYS A 196 -20.28 61.53 7.05
C LYS A 196 -18.86 61.18 7.55
N ARG A 197 -18.04 62.20 7.80
CA ARG A 197 -16.77 62.06 8.56
C ARG A 197 -17.07 61.60 9.99
N ILE A 198 -16.58 60.42 10.35
CA ILE A 198 -16.56 59.92 11.72
C ILE A 198 -15.44 60.65 12.48
N LEU A 199 -15.80 61.54 13.40
CA LEU A 199 -14.86 62.08 14.39
C LEU A 199 -14.73 61.06 15.53
N LYS A 200 -13.56 60.41 15.64
CA LYS A 200 -13.16 59.65 16.83
C LYS A 200 -13.02 60.62 18.00
N LYS A 201 -13.84 60.46 19.05
CA LYS A 201 -13.66 61.14 20.32
C LYS A 201 -12.72 60.27 21.17
N ALA A 202 -11.57 60.82 21.55
CA ALA A 202 -10.66 60.21 22.52
C ALA A 202 -11.06 60.68 23.92
N MET A 203 -11.56 59.76 24.75
CA MET A 203 -11.19 59.51 26.16
C MET A 203 -12.07 58.38 26.69
#